data_AF-A0A5V4RHY6-F1
#
_entry.id   AF-A0A5V4RHY6-F1
#
_cell.length_a   1.000
_cell.length_b   1.000
_cell.length_c   1.000
_cell.angle_alpha   90.00
_cell.angle_beta   90.00
_cell.angle_gamma   90.00
#
_symmetry.space_group_name_H-M   'P 1'
#
loop_
_entity.id
_entity.type
_entity.pdbx_description
1 polymer ?
#
loop_
_entity_poly.entity_id
_entity_poly.type
_entity_poly.pdbx_seq_one_letter_code
_entity_poly.pdbx_strand_id
1 'polypeptide(L)'
;MTTQISVETLSPITHNQIPVITTELLAHLYGTKIKNISDNFLNNTTRFVVGKHFFKIEKNELREFKNRPETIGLVGKNARSLILWTERGAARHAKMLETDQAWEVFEKLEDCYFSQTLPSPTRQVQPAVDMLNIDLLIKIRDGNVKDIRQVGPDMFVGKVEQILNGLRDSGWIVIKRDLLAEKLATW
;
A
#
# COMPACT_ATOMS: atom_id res chain seq x y z
N MET A 1 31.18 18.88 12.45
CA MET A 1 29.87 18.88 13.14
C MET A 1 28.93 18.06 12.28
N THR A 2 28.65 16.81 12.66
CA THR A 2 27.64 15.98 11.98
C THR A 2 26.28 16.41 12.51
N THR A 3 25.56 17.18 11.71
CA THR A 3 24.16 17.55 11.98
C THR A 3 23.38 16.25 12.13
N GLN A 4 22.92 15.92 13.34
CA GLN A 4 22.01 14.81 13.56
C GLN A 4 20.68 15.19 12.93
N ILE A 5 20.39 14.61 11.76
CA ILE A 5 19.10 14.76 11.10
C ILE A 5 18.13 13.80 11.79
N SER A 6 17.17 14.35 12.54
CA SER A 6 16.11 13.55 13.17
C SER A 6 15.04 13.19 12.14
N VAL A 7 14.66 11.92 12.07
CA VAL A 7 13.65 11.41 11.12
C VAL A 7 12.31 12.12 11.26
N GLU A 8 11.93 12.46 12.50
CA GLU A 8 10.66 13.07 12.87
C GLU A 8 10.47 14.49 12.31
N THR A 9 11.55 15.19 11.97
CA THR A 9 11.49 16.57 11.44
C THR A 9 11.74 16.65 9.94
N LEU A 10 11.95 15.49 9.28
CA LEU A 10 12.17 15.44 7.84
C LEU A 10 10.88 15.72 7.07
N SER A 11 10.96 16.68 6.15
CA SER A 11 9.93 16.86 5.14
C SER A 11 10.05 15.75 4.08
N PRO A 12 8.96 15.03 3.76
CA PRO A 12 8.99 13.94 2.80
C PRO A 12 9.22 14.46 1.39
N ILE A 13 10.17 13.84 0.68
CA ILE A 13 10.40 14.13 -0.73
C ILE A 13 9.46 13.23 -1.51
N THR A 14 8.77 13.78 -2.52
CA THR A 14 7.82 13.01 -3.31
C THR A 14 8.26 12.89 -4.77
N HIS A 15 8.00 11.72 -5.34
CA HIS A 15 8.15 11.47 -6.77
C HIS A 15 6.87 10.81 -7.27
N ASN A 16 6.18 11.42 -8.23
CA ASN A 16 4.85 10.99 -8.70
C ASN A 16 3.85 10.78 -7.54
N GLN A 17 3.82 11.73 -6.60
CA GLN A 17 2.98 11.69 -5.38
C GLN A 17 3.27 10.51 -4.44
N ILE A 18 4.39 9.82 -4.62
CA ILE A 18 4.84 8.74 -3.73
C ILE A 18 6.02 9.27 -2.90
N PRO A 19 5.99 9.15 -1.56
CA PRO A 19 7.13 9.49 -0.73
C PRO A 19 8.33 8.59 -1.06
N VAL A 20 9.49 9.21 -1.27
CA VAL A 20 10.72 8.55 -1.69
C VAL A 20 11.92 9.14 -0.98
N ILE A 21 12.96 8.33 -0.78
CA ILE A 21 14.19 8.72 -0.11
C ILE A 21 15.40 8.49 -1.03
N THR A 22 16.37 9.42 -1.02
CA THR A 22 17.60 9.29 -1.81
C THR A 22 18.56 8.30 -1.19
N THR A 23 19.51 7.78 -1.97
CA THR A 23 20.54 6.86 -1.47
C THR A 23 21.42 7.54 -0.41
N GLU A 24 21.71 8.82 -0.61
CA GLU A 24 22.50 9.66 0.29
C GLU A 24 21.82 9.84 1.64
N LEU A 25 20.52 10.19 1.63
CA LEU A 25 19.76 10.38 2.87
C LEU A 25 19.56 9.03 3.58
N LEU A 26 19.23 7.97 2.85
CA LEU A 26 19.06 6.64 3.42
C LEU A 26 20.34 6.13 4.10
N ALA A 27 21.50 6.32 3.46
CA ALA A 27 22.79 5.96 4.02
C ALA A 27 23.09 6.73 5.31
N HIS A 28 22.82 8.04 5.31
CA HIS A 28 23.02 8.89 6.49
C HIS A 28 22.15 8.43 7.66
N LEU A 29 20.85 8.20 7.42
CA LEU A 29 19.91 7.78 8.47
C LEU A 29 20.27 6.39 9.02
N TYR A 30 20.57 5.42 8.16
CA TYR A 30 21.00 4.08 8.60
C TYR A 30 22.42 4.02 9.17
N GLY A 31 23.14 5.14 9.25
CA GLY A 31 24.49 5.19 9.81
C GLY A 31 25.52 4.42 8.97
N THR A 32 25.29 4.30 7.68
CA THR A 32 26.12 3.50 6.76
C THR A 32 26.70 4.36 5.64
N LYS A 33 27.62 3.79 4.87
CA LYS A 33 28.21 4.48 3.71
C LYS A 33 27.25 4.39 2.52
N ILE A 34 27.17 5.45 1.72
CA ILE A 34 26.43 5.47 0.43
C ILE A 34 26.79 4.25 -0.42
N LYS A 35 28.10 3.93 -0.47
CA LYS A 35 28.60 2.76 -1.18
C LYS A 35 27.96 1.45 -0.71
N ASN A 36 27.68 1.28 0.58
CA ASN A 36 27.06 0.06 1.11
C ASN A 36 25.62 -0.10 0.61
N ILE A 37 24.85 0.99 0.52
CA ILE A 37 23.50 0.96 -0.06
C ILE A 37 23.58 0.57 -1.54
N SER A 38 24.48 1.18 -2.29
CA SER A 38 24.69 0.90 -3.72
C SER A 38 25.15 -0.55 -3.96
N ASP A 39 26.17 -1.02 -3.25
CA ASP A 39 26.71 -2.38 -3.39
C ASP A 39 25.63 -3.42 -3.04
N ASN A 40 24.84 -3.16 -2.01
CA ASN A 40 23.74 -4.02 -1.61
C ASN A 40 22.65 -4.12 -2.69
N PHE A 41 22.27 -2.99 -3.30
CA PHE A 41 21.38 -2.99 -4.44
C PHE A 41 21.96 -3.78 -5.63
N LEU A 42 23.23 -3.53 -5.99
CA LEU A 42 23.89 -4.18 -7.12
C LEU A 42 23.99 -5.69 -6.95
N ASN A 43 24.35 -6.15 -5.74
CA ASN A 43 24.49 -7.57 -5.42
C ASN A 43 23.14 -8.30 -5.31
N ASN A 44 22.04 -7.57 -5.09
CA ASN A 44 20.70 -8.14 -4.91
C ASN A 44 19.68 -7.61 -5.93
N THR A 45 20.14 -7.13 -7.09
CA THR A 45 19.29 -6.47 -8.11
C THR A 45 18.05 -7.27 -8.45
N THR A 46 18.16 -8.60 -8.54
CA THR A 46 17.05 -9.53 -8.82
C THR A 46 15.93 -9.46 -7.80
N ARG A 47 16.21 -9.04 -6.57
CA ARG A 47 15.19 -8.87 -5.54
C ARG A 47 14.44 -7.59 -5.81
N PHE A 48 15.09 -6.51 -6.26
CA PHE A 48 14.52 -5.18 -6.50
C PHE A 48 13.74 -5.11 -7.82
N VAL A 49 12.70 -4.28 -7.81
CA VAL A 49 11.76 -4.14 -8.92
C VAL A 49 11.48 -2.65 -9.08
N VAL A 50 11.73 -2.13 -10.28
CA VAL A 50 11.47 -0.73 -10.66
C VAL A 50 9.99 -0.42 -10.43
N GLY A 51 9.68 0.77 -9.91
CA GLY A 51 8.32 1.22 -9.61
C GLY A 51 7.73 0.67 -8.32
N LYS A 52 8.23 -0.47 -7.82
CA LYS A 52 7.80 -1.05 -6.53
C LYS A 52 8.76 -0.71 -5.39
N HIS A 53 10.06 -0.89 -5.64
CA HIS A 53 11.10 -0.72 -4.62
C HIS A 53 11.92 0.55 -4.86
N PHE A 54 12.04 0.98 -6.12
CA PHE A 54 12.78 2.18 -6.46
C PHE A 54 12.31 2.79 -7.79
N PHE A 55 12.59 4.07 -7.97
CA PHE A 55 12.55 4.77 -9.24
C PHE A 55 13.97 5.17 -9.63
N LYS A 56 14.31 4.98 -10.90
CA LYS A 56 15.57 5.48 -11.46
C LYS A 56 15.24 6.67 -12.34
N ILE A 57 15.66 7.85 -11.93
CA ILE A 57 15.42 9.08 -12.67
C ILE A 57 16.70 9.53 -13.37
N GLU A 58 16.57 10.01 -14.61
CA GLU A 58 17.70 10.39 -15.47
C GLU A 58 17.38 11.64 -16.30
N LYS A 59 18.42 12.26 -16.86
CA LYS A 59 18.31 13.35 -17.85
C LYS A 59 17.37 14.48 -17.38
N ASN A 60 16.25 14.70 -18.10
CA ASN A 60 15.35 15.81 -17.83
C ASN A 60 14.61 15.64 -16.49
N GLU A 61 14.20 14.43 -16.16
CA GLU A 61 13.54 14.11 -14.90
C GLU A 61 14.45 14.37 -13.70
N LEU A 62 15.73 14.01 -13.82
CA LEU A 62 16.74 14.33 -12.81
C LEU A 62 16.99 15.84 -12.68
N ARG A 63 16.97 16.58 -13.80
CA ARG A 63 17.14 18.03 -13.80
C ARG A 63 15.96 18.72 -13.12
N GLU A 64 14.74 18.30 -13.44
CA GLU A 64 13.52 18.80 -12.80
C GLU A 64 13.49 18.48 -11.31
N PHE A 65 13.87 17.27 -10.94
CA PHE A 65 13.99 16.88 -9.54
C PHE A 65 14.96 17.80 -8.79
N LYS A 66 16.20 17.97 -9.28
CA LYS A 66 17.23 18.84 -8.66
C LYS A 66 16.81 20.32 -8.50
N ASN A 67 15.88 20.80 -9.33
CA ASN A 67 15.40 22.18 -9.29
C ASN A 67 14.33 22.42 -8.22
N ARG A 68 13.85 21.37 -7.53
CA ARG A 68 12.83 21.51 -6.48
C ARG A 68 13.45 22.02 -5.19
N PRO A 69 12.85 23.02 -4.52
CA PRO A 69 13.37 23.59 -3.27
C PRO A 69 13.74 22.55 -2.21
N GLU A 70 12.89 21.54 -2.04
CA GLU A 70 13.02 20.46 -1.05
C GLU A 70 14.16 19.46 -1.35
N THR A 71 14.76 19.51 -2.54
CA THR A 71 15.85 18.59 -2.94
C THR A 71 17.17 19.27 -3.26
N ILE A 72 17.23 20.59 -3.09
CA ILE A 72 18.44 21.38 -3.34
C ILE A 72 19.57 20.84 -2.47
N GLY A 73 20.69 20.46 -3.10
CA GLY A 73 21.88 19.98 -2.39
C GLY A 73 21.84 18.50 -1.98
N LEU A 74 20.72 17.79 -2.15
CA LEU A 74 20.63 16.35 -1.86
C LEU A 74 21.31 15.48 -2.92
N VAL A 75 21.52 16.02 -4.12
CA VAL A 75 22.05 15.28 -5.26
C VAL A 75 23.28 15.98 -5.80
N GLY A 76 24.34 15.22 -6.10
CA GLY A 76 25.56 15.75 -6.69
C GLY A 76 25.30 16.50 -8.00
N LYS A 77 25.93 17.67 -8.17
CA LYS A 77 25.78 18.54 -9.37
C LYS A 77 25.96 17.75 -10.66
N ASN A 78 26.95 16.85 -10.70
CA ASN A 78 27.31 16.05 -11.88
C ASN A 78 26.63 14.67 -11.97
N ALA A 79 25.69 14.34 -11.08
CA ALA A 79 24.98 13.05 -11.14
C ALA A 79 24.21 12.94 -12.46
N ARG A 80 24.41 11.83 -13.18
CA ARG A 80 23.74 11.51 -14.46
C ARG A 80 22.42 10.75 -14.28
N SER A 81 22.30 10.05 -13.16
CA SER A 81 21.14 9.30 -12.73
C SER A 81 21.01 9.38 -11.20
N LEU A 82 19.80 9.20 -10.68
CA LEU A 82 19.54 9.08 -9.24
C LEU A 82 18.57 7.92 -9.00
N ILE A 83 18.81 7.16 -7.94
CA ILE A 83 17.86 6.16 -7.44
C ILE A 83 17.10 6.76 -6.26
N LEU A 84 15.78 6.71 -6.39
CA LEU A 84 14.81 7.10 -5.37
C LEU A 84 14.19 5.85 -4.79
N TRP A 85 14.35 5.62 -3.50
CA TRP A 85 13.85 4.43 -2.81
C TRP A 85 12.43 4.67 -2.29
N THR A 86 11.53 3.73 -2.55
CA THR A 86 10.23 3.71 -1.87
C THR A 86 10.41 3.16 -0.47
N GLU A 87 9.37 3.26 0.36
CA GLU A 87 9.29 2.59 1.67
C GLU A 87 9.75 1.12 1.61
N ARG A 88 9.22 0.37 0.64
CA ARG A 88 9.59 -1.05 0.42
C ARG A 88 11.05 -1.24 0.01
N GLY A 89 11.63 -0.27 -0.68
CA GLY A 89 13.06 -0.25 -1.01
C GLY A 89 13.92 -0.02 0.23
N ALA A 90 13.56 0.98 1.03
CA ALA A 90 14.23 1.29 2.30
C ALA A 90 14.19 0.09 3.27
N ALA A 91 13.03 -0.54 3.43
CA ALA A 91 12.83 -1.74 4.25
C ALA A 91 13.81 -2.87 3.88
N ARG A 92 14.06 -3.07 2.58
CA ARG A 92 14.99 -4.09 2.11
C ARG A 92 16.43 -3.76 2.40
N HIS A 93 16.80 -2.49 2.29
CA HIS A 93 18.12 -2.05 2.72
C HIS A 93 18.32 -2.26 4.23
N ALA A 94 17.34 -1.90 5.07
CA ALA A 94 17.40 -2.19 6.50
C ALA A 94 17.59 -3.70 6.77
N LYS A 95 16.75 -4.53 6.12
CA LYS A 95 16.84 -5.99 6.20
C LYS A 95 18.21 -6.55 5.82
N MET A 96 18.85 -5.98 4.80
CA MET A 96 20.13 -6.46 4.28
C MET A 96 21.34 -5.87 5.02
N LEU A 97 21.19 -4.72 5.68
CA LEU A 97 22.24 -4.14 6.53
C LEU A 97 22.35 -4.90 7.86
N GLU A 98 21.25 -5.46 8.35
CA GLU A 98 21.18 -6.27 9.57
C GLU A 98 21.78 -5.55 10.80
N THR A 99 21.58 -4.24 10.91
CA THR A 99 22.01 -3.44 12.06
C THR A 99 20.82 -2.92 12.84
N ASP A 100 20.91 -2.93 14.18
CA ASP A 100 19.86 -2.41 15.06
C ASP A 100 19.49 -0.97 14.72
N GLN A 101 20.49 -0.13 14.41
CA GLN A 101 20.26 1.24 13.98
C GLN A 101 19.42 1.32 12.68
N ALA A 102 19.69 0.46 11.69
CA ALA A 102 18.93 0.51 10.43
C ALA A 102 17.48 0.05 10.62
N TRP A 103 17.24 -0.90 11.52
CA TRP A 103 15.90 -1.33 11.91
C TRP A 103 15.14 -0.22 12.66
N GLU A 104 15.73 0.36 13.71
CA GLU A 104 15.11 1.43 14.51
C GLU A 104 14.78 2.67 13.66
N VAL A 105 15.69 3.05 12.76
CA VAL A 105 15.48 4.17 11.85
C VAL A 105 14.40 3.87 10.82
N PHE A 106 14.31 2.62 10.35
CA PHE A 106 13.26 2.23 9.41
C PHE A 106 11.87 2.31 10.04
N GLU A 107 11.70 1.85 11.28
CA GLU A 107 10.42 2.01 12.01
C GLU A 107 10.00 3.47 12.08
N LYS A 108 10.92 4.37 12.45
CA LYS A 108 10.66 5.83 12.46
C LYS A 108 10.32 6.39 11.09
N LEU A 109 10.95 5.88 10.03
CA LEU A 109 10.65 6.30 8.66
C LEU A 109 9.24 5.84 8.24
N GLU A 110 8.81 4.65 8.63
CA GLU A 110 7.47 4.14 8.37
C GLU A 110 6.42 5.02 9.05
N ASP A 111 6.60 5.28 10.34
CA ASP A 111 5.67 6.06 11.17
C ASP A 111 5.63 7.55 10.83
N CYS A 112 6.77 8.15 10.48
CA CYS A 112 6.89 9.60 10.35
C CYS A 112 7.13 10.09 8.93
N TYR A 113 7.77 9.34 8.03
CA TYR A 113 8.18 9.85 6.71
C TYR A 113 7.29 9.34 5.58
N PHE A 114 7.07 8.02 5.53
CA PHE A 114 6.27 7.38 4.49
C PHE A 114 4.76 7.47 4.75
N SER A 115 4.35 7.66 6.01
CA SER A 115 2.96 7.87 6.44
C SER A 115 2.41 9.26 6.11
N GLN A 116 3.26 10.25 5.82
CA GLN A 116 2.87 11.62 5.49
C GLN A 116 2.26 11.68 4.07
N THR A 117 1.00 11.24 3.96
CA THR A 117 0.19 11.48 2.76
C THR A 117 -0.26 12.93 2.74
N LEU A 118 0.33 13.75 1.88
CA LEU A 118 -0.32 14.99 1.42
C LEU A 118 -1.70 14.64 0.84
N PRO A 119 -2.73 15.49 1.03
CA PRO A 119 -4.02 15.32 0.39
C PRO A 119 -3.81 15.35 -1.12
N SER A 120 -3.77 14.16 -1.71
CA SER A 120 -3.76 14.01 -3.15
C SER A 120 -5.09 14.57 -3.67
N PRO A 121 -5.15 15.30 -4.80
CA PRO A 121 -6.41 15.41 -5.52
C PRO A 121 -6.77 13.97 -5.85
N THR A 122 -7.76 13.45 -5.13
CA THR A 122 -8.28 12.09 -5.15
C THR A 122 -7.47 11.22 -6.10
N ARG A 123 -6.36 10.65 -5.60
CA ARG A 123 -5.98 9.34 -6.09
C ARG A 123 -7.24 8.56 -5.80
N GLN A 124 -8.06 8.34 -6.82
CA GLN A 124 -8.89 7.18 -6.83
C GLN A 124 -7.86 6.06 -6.69
N VAL A 125 -7.58 5.72 -5.44
CA VAL A 125 -7.55 4.34 -5.04
C VAL A 125 -8.84 3.80 -5.65
N GLN A 126 -8.80 3.41 -6.93
CA GLN A 126 -9.48 2.21 -7.29
C GLN A 126 -8.96 1.25 -6.23
N PRO A 127 -9.83 0.83 -5.30
CA PRO A 127 -9.44 -0.18 -4.38
C PRO A 127 -8.96 -1.31 -5.29
N ALA A 128 -7.67 -1.65 -5.24
CA ALA A 128 -7.27 -3.02 -5.51
C ALA A 128 -7.78 -3.93 -4.36
N VAL A 129 -8.99 -3.64 -3.87
CA VAL A 129 -9.82 -4.37 -2.92
C VAL A 129 -11.01 -4.97 -3.67
N ASP A 130 -11.14 -4.75 -4.99
CA ASP A 130 -12.02 -5.58 -5.82
C ASP A 130 -11.48 -7.01 -6.01
N MET A 131 -10.26 -7.32 -5.54
CA MET A 131 -9.75 -8.69 -5.63
C MET A 131 -10.26 -9.61 -4.51
N LEU A 132 -11.04 -9.12 -3.53
CA LEU A 132 -11.51 -9.94 -2.39
C LEU A 132 -12.78 -9.42 -1.68
N ASN A 133 -13.73 -8.78 -2.39
CA ASN A 133 -15.10 -8.65 -1.85
C ASN A 133 -15.77 -10.03 -1.90
N ILE A 134 -15.50 -10.85 -0.88
CA ILE A 134 -16.03 -12.20 -0.72
C ILE A 134 -17.00 -12.17 0.46
N ASP A 135 -18.29 -12.17 0.16
CA ASP A 135 -19.30 -12.47 1.17
C ASP A 135 -19.30 -13.98 1.43
N LEU A 136 -19.16 -14.37 2.71
CA LEU A 136 -19.09 -15.77 3.12
C LEU A 136 -20.28 -16.12 4.00
N LEU A 137 -21.00 -17.18 3.63
CA LEU A 137 -21.97 -17.81 4.52
C LEU A 137 -21.29 -18.95 5.28
N ILE A 138 -21.12 -18.77 6.59
CA ILE A 138 -20.54 -19.78 7.47
C ILE A 138 -21.66 -20.36 8.34
N LYS A 139 -21.88 -21.68 8.26
CA LYS A 139 -22.82 -22.38 9.15
C LYS A 139 -22.04 -23.08 10.26
N ILE A 140 -22.32 -22.69 11.50
CA ILE A 140 -21.76 -23.29 12.70
C ILE A 140 -22.86 -24.07 13.43
N ARG A 141 -22.60 -25.33 13.78
CA ARG A 141 -23.43 -26.15 14.69
C ARG A 141 -22.54 -26.88 15.67
N ASP A 142 -22.97 -26.93 16.93
CA ASP A 142 -22.25 -27.61 18.03
C ASP A 142 -20.78 -27.17 18.15
N GLY A 143 -20.56 -25.85 18.01
CA GLY A 143 -19.22 -25.24 18.06
C GLY A 143 -18.32 -25.52 16.85
N ASN A 144 -18.79 -26.26 15.85
CA ASN A 144 -18.00 -26.64 14.68
C ASN A 144 -18.54 -26.00 13.41
N VAL A 145 -17.64 -25.55 12.54
CA VAL A 145 -17.99 -25.10 11.20
C VAL A 145 -18.39 -26.31 10.38
N LYS A 146 -19.65 -26.34 9.93
CA LYS A 146 -20.19 -27.43 9.10
C LYS A 146 -20.15 -27.12 7.61
N ASP A 147 -20.13 -25.84 7.26
CA ASP A 147 -20.24 -25.40 5.88
C ASP A 147 -19.70 -23.97 5.72
N ILE A 148 -18.97 -23.73 4.64
CA ILE A 148 -18.46 -22.41 4.24
C ILE A 148 -18.73 -22.29 2.74
N ARG A 149 -19.49 -21.27 2.34
CA ARG A 149 -19.74 -20.97 0.92
C ARG A 149 -19.54 -19.51 0.61
N GLN A 150 -18.99 -19.25 -0.56
CA GLN A 150 -18.95 -17.93 -1.15
C GLN A 150 -20.33 -17.55 -1.68
N VAL A 151 -20.77 -16.35 -1.34
CA VAL A 151 -21.98 -15.72 -1.83
C VAL A 151 -21.61 -14.96 -3.11
N GLY A 152 -22.37 -15.22 -4.18
CA GLY A 152 -22.16 -14.54 -5.46
C GLY A 152 -22.54 -13.05 -5.37
N PRO A 153 -21.97 -12.20 -6.24
CA PRO A 153 -22.27 -10.76 -6.26
C PRO A 153 -23.74 -10.43 -6.62
N ASP A 154 -24.50 -11.41 -7.07
CA ASP A 154 -25.93 -11.37 -7.42
C ASP A 154 -26.86 -11.87 -6.29
N MET A 155 -26.31 -12.30 -5.16
CA MET A 155 -27.07 -12.85 -4.03
C MET A 155 -27.17 -11.86 -2.86
N PHE A 156 -28.39 -11.52 -2.46
CA PHE A 156 -28.64 -10.72 -1.27
C PHE A 156 -28.72 -11.61 -0.01
N VAL A 157 -27.95 -11.27 1.03
CA VAL A 157 -28.00 -11.94 2.34
C VAL A 157 -28.54 -10.98 3.39
N GLY A 158 -29.73 -11.27 3.90
CA GLY A 158 -30.37 -10.48 4.95
C GLY A 158 -31.33 -11.34 5.78
N LYS A 159 -31.82 -10.79 6.90
CA LYS A 159 -32.85 -11.47 7.70
C LYS A 159 -34.13 -11.59 6.89
N VAL A 160 -34.73 -12.78 6.87
CA VAL A 160 -35.97 -13.08 6.12
C VAL A 160 -37.05 -12.04 6.41
N GLU A 161 -37.26 -11.68 7.67
CA GLU A 161 -38.21 -10.65 8.09
C GLU A 161 -37.95 -9.26 7.45
N GLN A 162 -36.68 -8.85 7.33
CA GLN A 162 -36.34 -7.55 6.73
C GLN A 162 -36.55 -7.56 5.22
N ILE A 163 -36.25 -8.70 4.57
CA ILE A 163 -36.47 -8.89 3.13
C ILE A 163 -37.98 -8.88 2.84
N LEU A 164 -38.76 -9.61 3.64
CA LEU A 164 -40.21 -9.68 3.48
C LEU A 164 -40.87 -8.32 3.73
N ASN A 165 -40.45 -7.58 4.75
CA ASN A 165 -40.97 -6.23 5.01
C ASN A 165 -40.67 -5.27 3.85
N GLY A 166 -39.43 -5.24 3.35
CA GLY A 166 -39.07 -4.40 2.20
C GLY A 166 -39.80 -4.77 0.91
N LEU A 167 -40.09 -6.05 0.69
CA LEU A 167 -40.90 -6.52 -0.44
C LEU A 167 -42.40 -6.23 -0.26
N ARG A 168 -42.88 -6.16 0.98
CA ARG A 168 -44.26 -5.77 1.30
C ARG A 168 -44.49 -4.29 1.01
N ASP A 169 -43.49 -3.46 1.31
CA ASP A 169 -43.51 -2.01 1.05
C ASP A 169 -43.42 -1.67 -0.45
N SER A 170 -42.82 -2.53 -1.27
CA SER A 170 -42.66 -2.33 -2.71
C SER A 170 -43.85 -2.84 -3.57
N GLY A 171 -44.85 -3.45 -2.93
CA GLY A 171 -46.18 -3.70 -3.50
C GLY A 171 -46.33 -4.93 -4.42
N TRP A 172 -45.27 -5.44 -5.05
CA TRP A 172 -45.34 -6.65 -5.88
C TRP A 172 -44.05 -7.48 -5.83
N ILE A 173 -44.21 -8.80 -5.66
CA ILE A 173 -43.14 -9.79 -5.83
C ILE A 173 -43.48 -10.64 -7.07
N VAL A 174 -42.59 -10.69 -8.06
CA VAL A 174 -42.74 -11.57 -9.23
C VAL A 174 -41.86 -12.81 -9.01
N ILE A 175 -42.50 -13.96 -8.85
CA ILE A 175 -41.85 -15.27 -8.75
C ILE A 175 -42.44 -16.22 -9.80
N LYS A 176 -41.64 -17.18 -10.29
CA LYS A 176 -42.16 -18.21 -11.21
C LYS A 176 -43.30 -18.98 -10.53
N ARG A 177 -44.40 -19.15 -11.26
CA ARG A 177 -45.64 -19.75 -10.78
C ARG A 177 -45.44 -21.11 -10.10
N ASP A 178 -44.49 -21.89 -10.61
CA ASP A 178 -44.19 -23.25 -10.15
C ASP A 178 -43.53 -23.26 -8.75
N LEU A 179 -42.76 -22.22 -8.42
CA LEU A 179 -42.11 -22.03 -7.10
C LEU A 179 -43.08 -21.49 -6.03
N LEU A 180 -44.16 -20.84 -6.46
CA LEU A 180 -45.19 -20.32 -5.54
C LEU A 180 -46.00 -21.46 -4.91
N ALA A 181 -46.31 -22.51 -5.68
CA ALA A 181 -47.10 -23.65 -5.23
C ALA A 181 -46.40 -24.47 -4.13
N GLU A 182 -45.08 -24.69 -4.25
CA GLU A 182 -44.28 -25.36 -3.21
C GLU A 182 -44.23 -24.56 -1.90
N LYS A 183 -44.14 -23.23 -2.00
CA LYS A 183 -44.00 -22.33 -0.85
C LYS A 183 -45.32 -22.11 -0.09
N LEU A 184 -46.47 -22.06 -0.78
CA LEU A 184 -47.78 -21.91 -0.14
C LEU A 184 -48.32 -23.20 0.48
N ALA A 185 -47.84 -24.37 0.04
CA ALA A 185 -48.22 -25.65 0.64
C ALA A 185 -47.54 -25.93 2.00
N THR A 186 -46.59 -25.08 2.41
CA THR A 186 -45.81 -25.22 3.66
C THR A 186 -45.99 -24.04 4.63
N TRP A 187 -47.03 -23.23 4.44
CA TRP A 187 -47.44 -22.16 5.37
C TRP A 187 -48.72 -22.57 6.12
#